data_AF-A0A379N210-F1
#
_entry.id   AF-A0A379N210-F1
#
_cell.length_a   1.000
_cell.length_b   1.000
_cell.length_c   1.000
_cell.angle_alpha   90.00
_cell.angle_beta   90.00
_cell.angle_gamma   90.00
#
_symmetry.space_group_name_H-M   'P 1'
#
loop_
_entity.id
_entity.type
_entity.pdbx_description
1 polymer ?
#
loop_
_entity_poly.entity_id
_entity_poly.type
_entity_poly.pdbx_seq_one_letter_code
_entity_poly.pdbx_strand_id
1 'polypeptide(L)'
;MQRRFLLLALLPLAACAELRAPRRPIPPPPGLLAGPDQGRQAIRELDAAFRNGAAALRGHPDRMARAAAILEWLCTDLASNPRWNPVSPGVKQVVYTARDEVRNALGIQPEVTGQEAASVMAQVARELADGQEVRAQALLEDERRFRNGGERVIARLRDPGPLPNSEIALGALAQEVARLDSVNGWVVQPAADPSLTGTRGLEDDSYRPTPGF
;
A
#
# COMPACT_ATOMS: atom_id res chain seq x y z
N MET A 1 29.51 24.90 37.56
CA MET A 1 29.64 24.16 36.27
C MET A 1 28.89 22.81 36.21
N GLN A 2 28.18 22.36 37.25
CA GLN A 2 27.49 21.05 37.25
C GLN A 2 26.06 21.05 36.66
N ARG A 3 25.43 22.21 36.49
CA ARG A 3 24.02 22.31 36.07
C ARG A 3 23.79 22.14 34.56
N ARG A 4 24.87 22.17 33.75
CA ARG A 4 24.84 21.99 32.29
C ARG A 4 24.96 20.53 31.84
N PHE A 5 25.50 19.65 32.70
CA PHE A 5 25.67 18.22 32.37
C PHE A 5 24.38 17.40 32.50
N LEU A 6 23.39 17.90 33.26
CA LEU A 6 22.13 17.19 33.51
C LEU A 6 21.15 17.23 32.33
N LEU A 7 21.32 18.16 31.38
CA LEU A 7 20.45 18.27 30.20
C LEU A 7 20.88 17.35 29.04
N LEU A 8 22.14 16.89 29.00
CA LEU A 8 22.61 16.01 27.92
C LEU A 8 22.23 14.53 28.12
N ALA A 9 21.90 14.12 29.34
CA ALA A 9 21.60 12.71 29.67
C ALA A 9 20.16 12.28 29.35
N LEU A 10 19.27 13.21 28.97
CA LEU A 10 17.85 12.92 28.65
C LEU A 10 17.57 12.68 27.15
N LEU A 11 18.52 12.99 26.26
CA LEU A 11 18.39 12.76 24.82
C LEU A 11 18.28 11.28 24.37
N PRO A 12 18.93 10.27 25.00
CA PRO A 12 18.86 8.90 24.49
C PRO A 12 17.50 8.20 24.74
N LEU A 13 16.68 8.69 25.68
CA LEU A 13 15.38 8.09 25.99
C LEU A 13 14.27 8.49 25.01
N ALA A 14 14.35 9.68 24.41
CA ALA A 14 13.38 10.13 23.40
C ALA A 14 13.53 9.38 22.06
N ALA A 15 14.76 8.95 21.71
CA ALA A 15 15.04 8.24 20.46
C ALA A 15 14.37 6.84 20.39
N CYS A 16 14.21 6.15 21.52
CA CYS A 16 13.53 4.85 21.55
C CYS A 16 12.00 4.94 21.47
N ALA A 17 11.42 6.10 21.81
CA ALA A 17 9.99 6.32 21.69
C ALA A 17 9.56 6.51 20.22
N GLU A 18 10.37 7.20 19.42
CA GLU A 18 10.10 7.45 18.00
C GLU A 18 10.08 6.14 17.16
N LEU A 19 10.90 5.16 17.54
CA LEU A 19 10.92 3.82 16.92
C LEU A 19 9.67 2.97 17.22
N ARG A 20 8.91 3.33 18.25
CA ARG A 20 7.70 2.61 18.68
C ARG A 20 6.41 3.30 18.25
N ALA A 21 6.49 4.50 17.67
CA ALA A 21 5.31 5.18 17.15
C ALA A 21 4.68 4.30 16.05
N PRO A 22 3.38 3.94 16.17
CA PRO A 22 2.73 3.16 15.12
C PRO A 22 2.76 3.95 13.81
N ARG A 23 3.28 3.32 12.75
CA ARG A 23 3.27 3.92 11.41
C ARG A 23 1.82 4.18 11.02
N ARG A 24 1.48 5.45 10.83
CA ARG A 24 0.14 5.84 10.37
C ARG A 24 -0.02 5.42 8.91
N PRO A 25 -1.15 4.79 8.55
CA PRO A 25 -1.49 4.56 7.15
C PRO A 25 -1.44 5.86 6.34
N ILE A 26 -0.93 5.79 5.12
CA ILE A 26 -0.90 6.93 4.21
C ILE A 26 -2.26 7.00 3.52
N PRO A 27 -3.05 8.08 3.71
CA PRO A 27 -4.35 8.19 3.07
C PRO A 27 -4.20 8.31 1.55
N PRO A 28 -5.15 7.80 0.76
CA PRO A 28 -5.17 8.00 -0.67
C PRO A 28 -5.39 9.48 -1.02
N PRO A 29 -4.99 9.92 -2.22
CA PRO A 29 -5.35 11.23 -2.72
C PRO A 29 -6.86 11.51 -2.57
N PRO A 30 -7.26 12.75 -2.22
CA PRO A 30 -8.66 13.09 -2.02
C PRO A 30 -9.54 12.73 -3.22
N GLY A 31 -10.68 12.11 -2.94
CA GLY A 31 -11.65 11.67 -3.96
C GLY A 31 -11.24 10.46 -4.79
N LEU A 32 -10.04 9.88 -4.58
CA LEU A 32 -9.60 8.72 -5.35
C LEU A 32 -10.35 7.44 -4.95
N LEU A 33 -10.48 7.22 -3.64
CA LEU A 33 -11.14 6.07 -3.02
C LEU A 33 -12.11 6.58 -1.94
N ALA A 34 -13.17 5.82 -1.67
CA ALA A 34 -14.26 6.19 -0.79
C ALA A 34 -14.65 5.03 0.14
N GLY A 35 -15.30 5.37 1.25
CA GLY A 35 -15.77 4.38 2.22
C GLY A 35 -14.69 3.87 3.18
N PRO A 36 -15.07 2.89 4.03
CA PRO A 36 -14.28 2.54 5.23
C PRO A 36 -13.06 1.65 4.94
N ASP A 37 -13.10 0.80 3.91
CA ASP A 37 -11.97 -0.05 3.54
C ASP A 37 -11.47 0.25 2.12
N GLN A 38 -10.68 1.31 2.05
CA GLN A 38 -10.11 1.83 0.80
C GLN A 38 -9.16 0.82 0.14
N GLY A 39 -8.41 0.02 0.89
CA GLY A 39 -7.50 -0.95 0.28
C GLY A 39 -8.22 -2.13 -0.35
N ARG A 40 -9.33 -2.60 0.23
CA ARG A 40 -10.18 -3.60 -0.45
C ARG A 40 -10.87 -3.02 -1.68
N GLN A 41 -11.32 -1.77 -1.60
CA GLN A 41 -11.87 -1.07 -2.76
C GLN A 41 -10.84 -0.99 -3.89
N ALA A 42 -9.62 -0.53 -3.59
CA ALA A 42 -8.54 -0.42 -4.56
C ALA A 42 -8.26 -1.75 -5.28
N ILE A 43 -8.17 -2.85 -4.54
CA ILE A 43 -7.92 -4.18 -5.12
C ILE A 43 -9.03 -4.59 -6.07
N ARG A 44 -10.31 -4.41 -5.69
CA ARG A 44 -11.44 -4.73 -6.58
C ARG A 44 -11.43 -3.89 -7.85
N GLU A 45 -11.15 -2.60 -7.73
CA GLU A 45 -11.12 -1.69 -8.86
C GLU A 45 -9.94 -1.99 -9.79
N LEU A 46 -8.77 -2.30 -9.25
CA LEU A 46 -7.58 -2.67 -10.03
C LEU A 46 -7.74 -4.03 -10.73
N ASP A 47 -8.25 -5.05 -10.05
CA ASP A 47 -8.53 -6.35 -10.67
C ASP A 47 -9.52 -6.20 -11.84
N ALA A 48 -10.59 -5.41 -11.66
CA ALA A 48 -11.54 -5.14 -12.74
C ALA A 48 -10.92 -4.33 -13.89
N ALA A 49 -10.07 -3.35 -13.58
CA ALA A 49 -9.44 -2.47 -14.57
C ALA A 49 -8.43 -3.21 -15.45
N PHE A 50 -7.59 -4.07 -14.86
CA PHE A 50 -6.47 -4.70 -15.55
C PHE A 50 -6.78 -6.09 -16.13
N ARG A 51 -7.97 -6.66 -15.85
CA ARG A 51 -8.42 -7.92 -16.45
C ARG A 51 -8.34 -7.91 -17.98
N ASN A 52 -8.01 -9.06 -18.58
CA ASN A 52 -7.82 -9.22 -20.03
C ASN A 52 -6.81 -8.20 -20.61
N GLY A 53 -5.67 -8.03 -19.94
CA GLY A 53 -4.61 -7.12 -20.32
C GLY A 53 -5.05 -5.66 -20.45
N ALA A 54 -5.81 -5.16 -19.47
CA ALA A 54 -6.34 -3.79 -19.44
C ALA A 54 -7.22 -3.39 -20.64
N ALA A 55 -7.88 -4.35 -21.30
CA ALA A 55 -8.72 -4.09 -22.47
C ALA A 55 -9.82 -3.05 -22.19
N ALA A 56 -10.37 -3.01 -20.98
CA ALA A 56 -11.40 -2.05 -20.56
C ALA A 56 -10.91 -0.61 -20.39
N LEU A 57 -9.58 -0.39 -20.37
CA LEU A 57 -8.97 0.93 -20.21
C LEU A 57 -8.62 1.59 -21.55
N ARG A 58 -8.60 0.83 -22.65
CA ARG A 58 -8.31 1.38 -23.98
C ARG A 58 -9.41 2.36 -24.40
N GLY A 59 -8.99 3.53 -24.89
CA GLY A 59 -9.88 4.64 -25.21
C GLY A 59 -10.40 5.43 -24.00
N HIS A 60 -10.00 5.07 -22.78
CA HIS A 60 -10.47 5.69 -21.53
C HIS A 60 -9.31 6.22 -20.69
N PRO A 61 -8.68 7.34 -21.11
CA PRO A 61 -7.46 7.85 -20.47
C PRO A 61 -7.70 8.33 -19.03
N ASP A 62 -8.91 8.83 -18.72
CA ASP A 62 -9.36 9.16 -17.36
C ASP A 62 -9.32 7.92 -16.45
N ARG A 63 -9.84 6.79 -16.93
CA ARG A 63 -9.87 5.52 -16.19
C ARG A 63 -8.48 4.92 -16.04
N MET A 64 -7.66 4.96 -17.09
CA MET A 64 -6.28 4.49 -17.02
C MET A 64 -5.46 5.33 -16.01
N ALA A 65 -5.63 6.66 -16.02
CA ALA A 65 -4.97 7.56 -15.06
C ALA A 65 -5.42 7.25 -13.63
N ARG A 66 -6.71 7.02 -13.42
CA ARG A 66 -7.26 6.64 -12.12
C ARG A 66 -6.71 5.28 -11.64
N ALA A 67 -6.65 4.29 -12.52
CA ALA A 67 -6.10 2.97 -12.20
C ALA A 67 -4.62 3.06 -11.82
N ALA A 68 -3.83 3.85 -12.56
CA ALA A 68 -2.44 4.13 -12.20
C ALA A 68 -2.33 4.81 -10.83
N ALA A 69 -3.16 5.82 -10.55
CA ALA A 69 -3.17 6.50 -9.25
C ALA A 69 -3.46 5.55 -8.07
N ILE A 70 -4.42 4.64 -8.24
CA ILE A 70 -4.78 3.66 -7.22
C ILE A 70 -3.64 2.65 -7.01
N LEU A 71 -3.02 2.18 -8.10
CA LEU A 71 -1.91 1.23 -8.03
C LEU A 71 -0.70 1.82 -7.30
N GLU A 72 -0.36 3.07 -7.60
CA GLU A 72 0.71 3.81 -6.95
C GLU A 72 0.48 3.92 -5.44
N TRP A 73 -0.73 4.38 -5.05
CA TRP A 73 -1.10 4.46 -3.65
C TRP A 73 -1.11 3.09 -2.96
N LEU A 74 -1.69 2.07 -3.59
CA LEU A 74 -1.79 0.73 -3.02
C LEU A 74 -0.40 0.12 -2.78
N CYS A 75 0.55 0.34 -3.68
CA CYS A 75 1.93 -0.10 -3.48
C CYS A 75 2.59 0.59 -2.30
N THR A 76 2.34 1.90 -2.12
CA THR A 76 2.81 2.64 -0.94
C THR A 76 2.15 2.12 0.35
N ASP A 77 0.85 1.82 0.33
CA ASP A 77 0.11 1.27 1.47
C ASP A 77 0.58 -0.17 1.81
N LEU A 78 0.76 -1.05 0.82
CA LEU A 78 1.30 -2.41 0.99
C LEU A 78 2.68 -2.44 1.66
N ALA A 79 3.51 -1.43 1.39
CA ALA A 79 4.87 -1.32 1.93
C ALA A 79 4.91 -0.74 3.35
N SER A 80 3.95 0.10 3.72
CA SER A 80 4.01 0.91 4.93
C SER A 80 3.01 0.51 6.00
N ASN A 81 1.89 -0.10 5.62
CA ASN A 81 0.76 -0.37 6.50
C ASN A 81 0.77 -1.82 7.01
N PRO A 82 0.95 -2.02 8.34
CA PRO A 82 1.03 -3.37 8.94
C PRO A 82 -0.20 -4.25 8.70
N ARG A 83 -1.35 -3.68 8.31
CA ARG A 83 -2.56 -4.44 7.97
C ARG A 83 -2.31 -5.49 6.89
N TRP A 84 -1.33 -5.26 6.03
CA TRP A 84 -0.97 -6.15 4.92
C TRP A 84 0.06 -7.21 5.29
N ASN A 85 0.46 -7.34 6.55
CA ASN A 85 1.40 -8.38 6.99
C ASN A 85 0.95 -9.82 6.62
N PRO A 86 -0.35 -10.18 6.66
CA PRO A 86 -0.81 -11.51 6.25
C PRO A 86 -0.68 -11.79 4.75
N VAL A 87 -0.56 -10.76 3.90
CA VAL A 87 -0.35 -10.95 2.46
C VAL A 87 1.09 -11.41 2.23
N SER A 88 1.26 -12.52 1.51
CA SER A 88 2.58 -13.10 1.28
C SER A 88 3.56 -12.11 0.62
N PRO A 89 4.86 -12.14 0.99
CA PRO A 89 5.87 -11.27 0.36
C PRO A 89 5.96 -11.45 -1.15
N GLY A 90 5.77 -12.68 -1.65
CA GLY A 90 5.77 -12.98 -3.09
C GLY A 90 4.67 -12.23 -3.84
N VAL A 91 3.43 -12.23 -3.32
CA VAL A 91 2.32 -11.48 -3.93
C VAL A 91 2.61 -9.98 -3.94
N LYS A 92 3.14 -9.42 -2.85
CA LYS A 92 3.54 -8.00 -2.80
C LYS A 92 4.58 -7.67 -3.87
N GLN A 93 5.58 -8.53 -4.04
CA GLN A 93 6.65 -8.31 -5.02
C GLN A 93 6.11 -8.28 -6.46
N VAL A 94 5.21 -9.19 -6.82
CA VAL A 94 4.60 -9.22 -8.16
C VAL A 94 3.74 -7.97 -8.38
N VAL A 95 3.05 -7.45 -7.35
CA VAL A 95 2.31 -6.17 -7.44
C VAL A 95 3.24 -4.99 -7.67
N TYR A 96 4.45 -4.98 -7.09
CA TYR A 96 5.44 -3.96 -7.40
C TYR A 96 5.93 -4.04 -8.85
N THR A 97 6.11 -5.25 -9.40
CA THR A 97 6.42 -5.44 -10.82
C THR A 97 5.30 -4.91 -11.73
N ALA A 98 4.03 -5.10 -11.35
CA ALA A 98 2.90 -4.51 -12.06
C ALA A 98 2.94 -2.97 -12.04
N ARG A 99 3.27 -2.36 -10.90
CA ARG A 99 3.47 -0.91 -10.82
C ARG A 99 4.57 -0.45 -11.77
N ASP A 100 5.70 -1.16 -11.82
CA ASP A 100 6.81 -0.79 -12.70
C ASP A 100 6.44 -0.92 -14.19
N GLU A 101 5.65 -1.94 -14.57
CA GLU A 101 5.08 -2.07 -15.92
C GLU A 101 4.21 -0.86 -16.28
N VAL A 102 3.28 -0.47 -15.41
CA VAL A 102 2.42 0.70 -15.62
C VAL A 102 3.24 1.99 -15.70
N ARG A 103 4.21 2.18 -14.79
CA ARG A 103 5.12 3.33 -14.82
C ARG A 103 5.88 3.41 -16.14
N ASN A 104 6.43 2.29 -16.60
CA ASN A 104 7.15 2.22 -17.88
C ASN A 104 6.24 2.53 -19.07
N ALA A 105 5.01 2.01 -19.09
CA ALA A 105 4.04 2.27 -20.15
C ALA A 105 3.67 3.76 -20.23
N LEU A 106 3.53 4.43 -19.08
CA LEU A 106 3.19 5.85 -18.97
C LEU A 106 4.41 6.80 -18.99
N GLY A 107 5.63 6.26 -18.91
CA GLY A 107 6.86 7.05 -18.85
C GLY A 107 7.07 7.77 -17.52
N ILE A 108 6.50 7.28 -16.41
CA ILE A 108 6.75 7.78 -15.05
C ILE A 108 8.19 7.44 -14.67
N GLN A 109 8.94 8.44 -14.21
CA GLN A 109 10.35 8.27 -13.84
C GLN A 109 10.48 7.47 -12.53
N PRO A 110 11.49 6.59 -12.40
CA PRO A 110 11.63 5.71 -11.24
C PRO A 110 11.88 6.46 -9.92
N GLU A 111 12.44 7.67 -9.98
CA GLU A 111 12.68 8.54 -8.83
C GLU A 111 11.39 9.15 -8.25
N VAL A 112 10.29 9.14 -9.01
CA VAL A 112 9.00 9.66 -8.56
C VAL A 112 8.46 8.74 -7.46
N THR A 113 8.23 9.33 -6.29
CA THR A 113 7.67 8.60 -5.15
C THR A 113 6.25 8.09 -5.47
N GLY A 114 5.84 6.97 -4.88
CA GLY A 114 4.50 6.43 -5.10
C GLY A 114 3.38 7.42 -4.72
N GLN A 115 3.57 8.18 -3.63
CA GLN A 115 2.59 9.17 -3.21
C GLN A 115 2.49 10.37 -4.18
N GLU A 116 3.62 10.81 -4.73
CA GLU A 116 3.65 11.89 -5.73
C GLU A 116 3.00 11.43 -7.04
N ALA A 117 3.37 10.25 -7.54
CA ALA A 117 2.76 9.65 -8.73
C ALA A 117 1.25 9.46 -8.55
N ALA A 118 0.80 8.90 -7.42
CA ALA A 118 -0.62 8.74 -7.11
C ALA A 118 -1.36 10.09 -7.12
N SER A 119 -0.78 11.13 -6.54
CA SER A 119 -1.41 12.45 -6.44
C SER A 119 -1.53 13.15 -7.80
N VAL A 120 -0.49 13.07 -8.63
CA VAL A 120 -0.51 13.66 -9.98
C VAL A 120 -1.48 12.89 -10.88
N MET A 121 -1.41 11.55 -10.89
CA MET A 121 -2.30 10.73 -11.72
C MET A 121 -3.76 10.85 -11.29
N ALA A 122 -4.06 11.03 -10.00
CA ALA A 122 -5.41 11.31 -9.52
C ALA A 122 -5.94 12.67 -10.00
N GLN A 123 -5.07 13.69 -10.11
CA GLN A 123 -5.43 14.99 -10.68
C GLN A 123 -5.69 14.88 -12.18
N VAL A 124 -4.79 14.22 -12.92
CA VAL A 124 -4.94 13.95 -14.36
C VAL A 124 -6.24 13.21 -14.65
N ALA A 125 -6.57 12.19 -13.86
CA ALA A 125 -7.83 11.45 -14.00
C ALA A 125 -9.07 12.35 -13.88
N ARG A 126 -9.06 13.31 -12.92
CA ARG A 126 -10.17 14.26 -12.74
C ARG A 126 -10.26 15.24 -13.90
N GLU A 127 -9.16 15.88 -14.28
CA GLU A 127 -9.16 16.83 -15.40
C GLU A 127 -9.63 16.16 -16.70
N LEU A 128 -9.21 14.93 -16.96
CA LEU A 128 -9.68 14.16 -18.13
C LEU A 128 -11.16 13.79 -18.05
N ALA A 129 -11.65 13.40 -16.87
CA ALA A 129 -13.07 13.13 -16.65
C ALA A 129 -13.94 14.39 -16.87
N ASP A 130 -13.41 15.56 -16.54
CA ASP A 130 -14.06 16.86 -16.74
C ASP A 130 -13.86 17.44 -18.16
N GLY A 131 -13.22 16.68 -19.07
CA GLY A 131 -12.94 17.10 -20.45
C GLY A 131 -11.84 18.17 -20.59
N GLN A 132 -11.07 18.43 -19.54
CA GLN A 132 -10.02 19.45 -19.47
C GLN A 132 -8.66 18.89 -19.91
N GLU A 133 -8.55 18.36 -21.13
CA GLU A 133 -7.33 17.70 -21.61
C GLU A 133 -6.09 18.60 -21.57
N VAL A 134 -6.21 19.90 -21.87
CA VAL A 134 -5.09 20.85 -21.81
C VAL A 134 -4.57 20.99 -20.38
N ARG A 135 -5.45 20.99 -19.37
CA ARG A 135 -5.04 21.03 -17.96
C ARG A 135 -4.39 19.71 -17.53
N ALA A 136 -4.94 18.58 -17.98
CA ALA A 136 -4.36 17.26 -17.75
C ALA A 136 -2.94 17.17 -18.34
N GLN A 137 -2.75 17.67 -19.56
CA GLN A 137 -1.44 17.71 -20.22
C GLN A 137 -0.44 18.57 -19.45
N ALA A 138 -0.83 19.76 -19.00
CA ALA A 138 0.04 20.67 -18.24
C ALA A 138 0.58 20.04 -16.95
N LEU A 139 -0.19 19.16 -16.29
CA LEU A 139 0.26 18.43 -15.10
C LEU A 139 1.39 17.43 -15.39
N LEU A 140 1.55 17.02 -16.65
CA LEU A 140 2.45 15.97 -17.12
C LEU A 140 3.68 16.53 -17.86
N GLU A 141 3.87 17.85 -17.87
CA GLU A 141 4.99 18.51 -18.57
C GLU A 141 6.33 18.44 -17.83
N ASP A 142 6.35 18.18 -16.52
CA ASP A 142 7.61 18.07 -15.77
C ASP A 142 8.38 16.81 -16.16
N GLU A 143 9.43 16.96 -16.97
CA GLU A 143 10.27 15.87 -17.48
C GLU A 143 11.01 15.09 -16.38
N ARG A 144 11.20 15.69 -15.19
CA ARG A 144 11.75 14.99 -14.03
C ARG A 144 10.79 13.93 -13.50
N ARG A 145 9.49 14.07 -13.81
CA ARG A 145 8.44 13.13 -13.45
C ARG A 145 8.03 12.24 -14.63
N PHE A 146 8.02 12.78 -15.85
CA PHE A 146 7.51 12.07 -17.04
C PHE A 146 8.46 12.22 -18.24
N ARG A 147 9.06 11.11 -18.71
CA ARG A 147 10.15 11.10 -19.71
C ARG A 147 9.79 11.63 -21.12
N ASN A 148 8.50 11.88 -21.40
CA ASN A 148 7.99 12.06 -22.76
C ASN A 148 7.09 13.29 -22.95
N GLY A 149 6.95 14.13 -21.93
CA GLY A 149 6.03 15.27 -21.94
C GLY A 149 4.55 14.87 -21.96
N GLY A 150 3.67 15.82 -21.64
CA GLY A 150 2.28 15.51 -21.34
C GLY A 150 1.48 14.89 -22.49
N GLU A 151 1.67 15.36 -23.72
CA GLU A 151 0.95 14.85 -24.90
C GLU A 151 1.17 13.35 -25.11
N ARG A 152 2.42 12.88 -25.01
CA ARG A 152 2.74 11.45 -25.16
C ARG A 152 2.19 10.63 -24.01
N VAL A 153 2.21 11.16 -22.78
CA VAL A 153 1.61 10.45 -21.63
C VAL A 153 0.10 10.32 -21.83
N ILE A 154 -0.60 11.37 -22.28
CA ILE A 154 -2.03 11.29 -22.62
C ILE A 154 -2.28 10.25 -23.72
N ALA A 155 -1.46 10.21 -24.77
CA ALA A 155 -1.57 9.19 -25.81
C ALA A 155 -1.41 7.77 -25.26
N ARG A 156 -0.46 7.55 -24.33
CA ARG A 156 -0.29 6.27 -23.63
C ARG A 156 -1.42 5.94 -22.66
N LEU A 157 -2.05 6.94 -22.06
CA LEU A 157 -3.25 6.71 -21.25
C LEU A 157 -4.43 6.23 -22.10
N ARG A 158 -4.55 6.73 -23.34
CA ARG A 158 -5.58 6.28 -24.30
C ARG A 158 -5.32 4.87 -24.82
N ASP A 159 -4.05 4.53 -25.06
CA ASP A 159 -3.64 3.22 -25.54
C ASP A 159 -2.39 2.74 -24.78
N PRO A 160 -2.57 2.13 -23.59
CA PRO A 160 -1.45 1.69 -22.78
C PRO A 160 -0.76 0.43 -23.31
N GLY A 161 -1.31 -0.20 -24.36
CA GLY A 161 -0.90 -1.53 -24.81
C GLY A 161 -1.33 -2.64 -23.84
N PRO A 162 -0.89 -3.88 -24.08
CA PRO A 162 -1.14 -4.97 -23.15
C PRO A 162 -0.30 -4.79 -21.87
N LEU A 163 -0.93 -5.02 -20.71
CA LEU A 163 -0.30 -4.94 -19.38
C LEU A 163 -0.42 -6.30 -18.67
N PRO A 164 0.26 -7.34 -19.17
CA PRO A 164 0.08 -8.71 -18.69
C PRO A 164 0.57 -8.93 -17.26
N ASN A 165 1.65 -8.26 -16.84
CA ASN A 165 2.13 -8.41 -15.46
C ASN A 165 1.12 -7.80 -14.48
N SER A 166 0.49 -6.68 -14.88
CA SER A 166 -0.55 -6.02 -14.11
C SER A 166 -1.78 -6.91 -13.93
N GLU A 167 -2.26 -7.55 -15.01
CA GLU A 167 -3.36 -8.52 -14.92
C GLU A 167 -3.05 -9.65 -13.95
N ILE A 168 -1.89 -10.30 -14.11
CA ILE A 168 -1.49 -11.46 -13.30
C ILE A 168 -1.35 -11.07 -11.83
N ALA A 169 -0.64 -9.96 -11.55
CA ALA A 169 -0.35 -9.53 -10.20
C ALA A 169 -1.60 -9.12 -9.42
N LEU A 170 -2.49 -8.35 -10.08
CA LEU A 170 -3.69 -7.81 -9.43
C LEU A 170 -4.75 -8.90 -9.23
N GLY A 171 -4.86 -9.84 -10.16
CA GLY A 171 -5.66 -11.05 -9.97
C GLY A 171 -5.15 -11.91 -8.81
N ALA A 172 -3.84 -12.10 -8.70
CA ALA A 172 -3.23 -12.85 -7.60
C ALA A 172 -3.45 -12.16 -6.24
N LEU A 173 -3.31 -10.84 -6.17
CA LEU A 173 -3.59 -10.07 -4.96
C LEU A 173 -5.06 -10.16 -4.56
N ALA A 174 -5.99 -10.04 -5.51
CA ALA A 174 -7.42 -10.15 -5.27
C ALA A 174 -7.79 -11.54 -4.70
N GLN A 175 -7.23 -12.61 -5.27
CA GLN A 175 -7.44 -13.98 -4.79
C GLN A 175 -6.88 -14.17 -3.38
N GLU A 176 -5.69 -13.66 -3.08
CA GLU A 176 -5.06 -13.80 -1.76
C GLU A 176 -5.86 -13.05 -0.68
N VAL A 177 -6.35 -11.84 -0.99
CA VAL A 177 -7.21 -11.08 -0.07
C VAL A 177 -8.55 -11.79 0.16
N ALA A 178 -9.17 -12.31 -0.89
CA ALA A 178 -10.40 -13.10 -0.75
C ALA A 178 -10.19 -14.37 0.09
N ARG A 179 -9.04 -15.04 -0.08
CA ARG A 179 -8.65 -16.18 0.75
C ARG A 179 -8.53 -15.77 2.22
N LEU A 180 -7.80 -14.69 2.52
CA LEU A 180 -7.64 -14.17 3.89
C LEU A 180 -8.99 -13.80 4.53
N ASP A 181 -9.93 -13.25 3.76
CA ASP A 181 -11.28 -12.95 4.23
C ASP A 181 -12.04 -14.21 4.66
N SER A 182 -11.93 -15.27 3.86
CA SER A 182 -12.64 -16.52 4.14
C SER A 182 -12.17 -17.24 5.41
N VAL A 183 -10.91 -17.04 5.81
CA VAL A 183 -10.30 -17.74 6.96
C VAL A 183 -10.03 -16.84 8.17
N ASN A 184 -10.58 -15.62 8.17
CA ASN A 184 -10.28 -14.59 9.18
C ASN A 184 -8.77 -14.35 9.39
N GLY A 185 -7.99 -14.43 8.32
CA GLY A 185 -6.52 -14.39 8.32
C GLY A 185 -5.91 -13.01 8.60
N TRP A 186 -6.71 -12.02 8.98
CA TRP A 186 -6.28 -10.64 9.23
C TRP A 186 -5.74 -10.40 10.64
N VAL A 187 -5.83 -11.40 11.53
CA VAL A 187 -5.33 -11.30 12.89
C VAL A 187 -3.79 -11.24 12.86
N VAL A 188 -3.24 -10.05 13.08
CA VAL A 188 -1.83 -9.90 13.47
C VAL A 188 -1.71 -10.52 14.85
N GLN A 189 -1.03 -11.67 14.96
CA GLN A 189 -0.77 -12.27 16.25
C GLN A 189 -0.06 -11.23 17.13
N PRO A 190 -0.61 -10.82 18.27
CA PRO A 190 0.11 -9.95 19.19
C PRO A 190 1.42 -10.68 19.53
N ALA A 191 2.53 -9.94 19.54
CA ALA A 191 3.81 -10.47 20.03
C ALA A 191 3.53 -11.18 21.36
N ALA A 192 3.95 -12.45 21.45
CA ALA A 192 3.71 -13.30 22.60
C ALA A 192 3.99 -12.51 23.88
N ASP A 193 2.97 -12.37 24.73
CA ASP A 193 3.10 -11.66 25.99
C ASP A 193 4.16 -12.39 26.84
N PRO A 194 5.32 -11.76 27.14
CA PRO A 194 6.34 -12.38 27.98
C PRO A 194 5.82 -12.66 29.40
N SER A 195 4.67 -12.11 29.80
CA SER A 195 4.03 -12.39 31.09
C SER A 195 3.59 -13.85 31.28
N LEU A 196 3.48 -14.64 30.21
CA LEU A 196 3.21 -16.08 30.31
C LEU A 196 4.47 -16.93 30.60
N THR A 197 5.64 -16.32 30.82
CA THR A 197 6.88 -17.03 31.21
C THR A 197 7.20 -16.93 32.71
N GLY A 198 6.23 -16.58 33.56
CA GLY A 198 6.32 -16.76 35.01
C GLY A 198 4.93 -17.09 35.52
N THR A 199 4.65 -18.26 36.10
CA THR A 199 5.27 -18.75 37.33
C THR A 199 5.18 -20.28 37.37
N ARG A 200 6.34 -20.96 37.39
CA ARG A 200 6.41 -22.32 37.93
C ARG A 200 6.23 -22.15 39.45
N GLY A 201 4.99 -22.32 39.91
CA GLY A 201 4.65 -22.31 41.32
C GLY A 201 5.49 -23.34 42.07
N LEU A 202 6.45 -22.84 42.82
CA LEU A 202 6.93 -23.48 44.04
C LEU A 202 5.93 -23.08 45.12
N GLU A 203 4.96 -23.95 45.39
CA GLU A 203 4.40 -24.01 46.73
C GLU A 203 4.12 -25.47 47.07
N ASP A 204 4.84 -25.86 48.10
CA ASP A 204 4.98 -27.15 48.71
C ASP A 204 3.77 -27.41 49.64
N ASP A 205 3.60 -28.68 49.97
CA ASP A 205 2.99 -29.14 51.22
C ASP A 205 1.44 -29.12 51.37
N SER A 206 0.82 -30.29 51.13
CA SER A 206 0.06 -31.05 52.16
C SER A 206 -1.00 -31.99 51.56
N TYR A 207 -0.58 -33.18 51.11
CA TYR A 207 -1.49 -34.32 50.98
C TYR A 207 -1.08 -35.39 51.99
N ARG A 208 -1.81 -35.45 53.11
CA ARG A 208 -1.76 -36.60 54.04
C ARG A 208 -2.66 -37.71 53.51
N PRO A 209 -2.22 -38.98 53.52
CA PRO A 209 -3.11 -40.11 53.29
C PRO A 209 -3.84 -40.42 54.60
N THR A 210 -5.15 -40.61 54.53
CA THR A 210 -5.88 -41.40 55.55
C THR A 210 -6.01 -42.84 55.05
N PRO A 211 -5.66 -43.85 55.87
CA PRO A 211 -5.94 -45.24 55.56
C PRO A 211 -7.43 -45.52 55.81
N GLY A 212 -8.00 -46.42 55.02
CA GLY A 212 -9.42 -46.76 55.08
C GLY A 212 -9.87 -47.47 56.36
N PHE A 213 -11.18 -47.52 56.55
CA PHE A 213 -12.01 -48.72 56.77
C PHE A 213 -13.47 -48.34 56.50
#